data_AF-A0A382SMU2-F1
#
_entry.id   AF-A0A382SMU2-F1
#
_cell.length_a   1.000
_cell.length_b   1.000
_cell.length_c   1.000
_cell.angle_alpha   90.00
_cell.angle_beta   90.00
_cell.angle_gamma   90.00
#
_symmetry.space_group_name_H-M   'P 1'
#
loop_
_entity.id
_entity.type
_entity.pdbx_description
1 polymer ?
#
loop_
_entity_poly.entity_id
_entity_poly.type
_entity_poly.pdbx_seq_one_letter_code
_entity_poly.pdbx_strand_id
1 'polypeptide(L)'
;MPDKESLPELTAHEQEVYSWQTTIEGFGETGQRRLKAASVMVSRIGGLGGLVAYELAAAGIGKLVLAHGGNLRPSDLHRQILMS
;
A
#
# COMPACT_ATOMS: atom_id res chain seq x y z
N MET A 1 8.00 -15.21 -11.41
CA MET A 1 7.81 -13.76 -11.11
C MET A 1 7.90 -13.03 -12.44
N PRO A 2 7.19 -11.91 -12.64
CA PRO A 2 7.32 -11.14 -13.87
C PRO A 2 8.79 -10.75 -14.10
N ASP A 3 9.22 -10.79 -15.36
CA ASP A 3 10.55 -10.37 -15.75
C ASP A 3 10.72 -8.87 -15.46
N LYS A 4 11.94 -8.45 -15.11
CA LYS A 4 12.20 -7.07 -14.68
C LYS A 4 11.80 -6.05 -15.75
N GLU A 5 11.98 -6.40 -17.02
CA GLU A 5 11.62 -5.56 -18.17
C GLU A 5 10.11 -5.38 -18.35
N SER A 6 9.27 -6.25 -17.77
CA SER A 6 7.81 -6.14 -17.86
C SER A 6 7.18 -5.33 -16.73
N LEU A 7 7.96 -4.87 -15.75
CA LEU A 7 7.45 -4.11 -14.61
C LEU A 7 7.17 -2.65 -15.03
N PRO A 8 6.16 -1.97 -14.46
CA PRO A 8 5.93 -0.56 -14.74
C PRO A 8 7.11 0.28 -14.24
N GLU A 9 7.48 1.30 -15.02
CA GLU A 9 8.48 2.30 -14.59
C GLU A 9 7.89 3.22 -13.52
N LEU A 10 8.74 3.73 -12.62
CA LEU A 10 8.35 4.76 -11.68
C LEU A 10 8.30 6.13 -12.38
N THR A 11 7.27 6.91 -12.08
CA THR A 11 7.21 8.33 -12.45
C THR A 11 8.23 9.13 -11.64
N ALA A 12 8.60 10.33 -12.10
CA ALA A 12 9.51 11.21 -11.35
C ALA A 12 9.01 11.49 -9.92
N HIS A 13 7.69 11.70 -9.75
CA HIS A 13 7.08 11.88 -8.43
C HIS A 13 7.21 10.63 -7.55
N GLU A 14 6.96 9.43 -8.09
CA GLU A 14 7.14 8.19 -7.32
C GLU A 14 8.62 7.94 -6.95
N GLN A 15 9.56 8.31 -7.82
CA GLN A 15 10.99 8.23 -7.51
C GLN A 15 11.36 9.16 -6.35
N GLU A 16 10.80 10.37 -6.30
CA GLU A 16 11.01 11.31 -5.20
C GLU A 16 10.40 10.78 -3.89
N VAL A 17 9.12 10.39 -3.91
CA VAL A 17 8.38 9.90 -2.74
C VAL A 17 9.00 8.63 -2.16
N TYR A 18 9.40 7.68 -3.01
CA TYR A 18 9.94 6.38 -2.58
C TYR A 18 11.47 6.35 -2.52
N SER A 19 12.13 7.51 -2.63
CA SER A 19 13.60 7.61 -2.69
C SER A 19 14.31 6.93 -1.51
N TRP A 20 13.75 7.00 -0.30
CA TRP A 20 14.38 6.39 0.87
C TRP A 20 14.24 4.87 0.88
N GLN A 21 13.05 4.32 0.60
CA GLN A 21 12.84 2.87 0.64
C GLN A 21 13.56 2.14 -0.49
N THR A 22 13.82 2.78 -1.65
CA THR A 22 14.60 2.18 -2.74
C THR A 22 16.10 2.05 -2.42
N THR A 23 16.62 2.70 -1.37
CA THR A 23 18.01 2.53 -0.94
C THR A 23 18.27 1.23 -0.17
N ILE A 24 17.21 0.54 0.27
CA ILE A 24 17.31 -0.67 1.10
C ILE A 24 17.89 -1.82 0.26
N GLU A 25 18.98 -2.42 0.79
CA GLU A 25 19.63 -3.58 0.18
C GLU A 25 18.63 -4.74 0.02
N GLY A 26 18.63 -5.36 -1.17
CA GLY A 26 17.70 -6.44 -1.51
C GLY A 26 16.28 -6.00 -1.90
N PHE A 27 15.92 -4.72 -1.72
CA PHE A 27 14.67 -4.15 -2.22
C PHE A 27 14.88 -3.38 -3.53
N GLY A 28 15.60 -2.25 -3.48
CA GLY A 28 15.93 -1.46 -4.65
C GLY A 28 14.73 -0.90 -5.42
N GLU A 29 15.01 -0.23 -6.54
CA GLU A 29 13.98 0.23 -7.48
C GLU A 29 13.15 -0.91 -8.05
N THR A 30 13.77 -2.08 -8.26
CA THR A 30 13.04 -3.27 -8.76
C THR A 30 11.99 -3.75 -7.76
N GLY A 31 12.27 -3.70 -6.45
CA GLY A 31 11.30 -3.98 -5.40
C GLY A 31 10.14 -3.00 -5.44
N GLN A 32 10.42 -1.71 -5.61
CA GLN A 32 9.37 -0.69 -5.71
C GLN A 32 8.47 -0.88 -6.93
N ARG A 33 9.05 -1.19 -8.09
CA ARG A 33 8.30 -1.48 -9.31
C ARG A 33 7.43 -2.74 -9.18
N ARG A 34 7.86 -3.72 -8.37
CA ARG A 34 7.02 -4.88 -8.02
C ARG A 34 5.83 -4.49 -7.15
N LEU A 35 6.01 -3.61 -6.16
CA LEU A 35 4.88 -3.08 -5.39
C LEU A 35 3.90 -2.30 -6.28
N LYS A 36 4.42 -1.44 -7.16
CA LYS A 36 3.62 -0.72 -8.16
C LYS A 36 2.83 -1.65 -9.09
N ALA A 37 3.39 -2.82 -9.44
CA ALA A 37 2.69 -3.82 -10.24
C ALA A 37 1.65 -4.63 -9.45
N ALA A 38 1.72 -4.62 -8.11
CA ALA A 38 0.89 -5.48 -7.27
C ALA A 38 -0.54 -4.94 -7.12
N SER A 39 -1.47 -5.88 -6.95
CA SER A 39 -2.83 -5.63 -6.53
C SER A 39 -3.10 -6.36 -5.23
N VAL A 40 -3.59 -5.67 -4.21
CA VAL A 40 -3.87 -6.24 -2.89
C VAL A 40 -5.31 -5.91 -2.47
N MET A 41 -6.03 -6.93 -2.00
CA MET A 41 -7.32 -6.76 -1.35
C MET A 41 -7.16 -6.83 0.17
N VAL A 42 -7.62 -5.80 0.87
CA VAL A 42 -7.70 -5.80 2.34
C VAL A 42 -9.18 -5.87 2.72
N SER A 43 -9.59 -6.99 3.31
CA SER A 43 -10.93 -7.16 3.86
C SER A 43 -10.97 -6.77 5.34
N ARG A 44 -12.15 -6.34 5.81
CA ARG A 44 -12.38 -5.88 7.18
C ARG A 44 -11.47 -4.70 7.53
N ILE A 45 -11.67 -3.57 6.85
CA ILE A 45 -11.01 -2.29 7.15
C ILE A 45 -11.50 -1.75 8.50
N GLY A 46 -11.12 -2.39 9.60
CA GLY A 46 -11.35 -1.93 10.97
C GLY A 46 -10.05 -1.44 11.57
N GLY A 47 -9.80 -1.69 12.85
CA GLY A 47 -8.59 -1.19 13.49
C GLY A 47 -7.30 -1.72 12.86
N LEU A 48 -7.20 -3.04 12.70
CA LEU A 48 -6.04 -3.65 12.04
C LEU A 48 -6.07 -3.48 10.52
N GLY A 49 -7.21 -3.74 9.89
CA GLY A 49 -7.32 -3.67 8.43
C GLY A 49 -7.06 -2.26 7.89
N GLY A 50 -7.48 -1.22 8.64
CA GLY A 50 -7.16 0.17 8.31
C GLY A 50 -5.67 0.46 8.38
N LEU A 51 -5.00 0.05 9.47
CA LEU A 51 -3.55 0.20 9.60
C LEU A 51 -2.80 -0.50 8.45
N VAL A 52 -3.14 -1.75 8.15
CA VAL A 52 -2.49 -2.50 7.06
C VAL A 52 -2.75 -1.85 5.70
N ALA A 53 -3.97 -1.37 5.43
CA ALA A 53 -4.28 -0.67 4.18
C ALA A 53 -3.47 0.62 4.04
N TYR A 54 -3.31 1.37 5.14
CA TYR A 54 -2.48 2.57 5.18
C TYR A 54 -1.01 2.26 4.84
N GLU A 55 -0.41 1.28 5.53
CA GLU A 55 0.99 0.90 5.29
C GLU A 55 1.22 0.39 3.86
N LEU A 56 0.29 -0.38 3.30
CA LEU A 56 0.38 -0.85 1.92
C LEU A 56 0.26 0.30 0.89
N ALA A 57 -0.57 1.30 1.18
CA ALA A 57 -0.69 2.48 0.33
C ALA A 57 0.59 3.31 0.38
N ALA A 58 1.10 3.55 1.59
CA ALA A 58 2.36 4.27 1.82
C ALA A 58 3.56 3.55 1.18
N ALA A 59 3.59 2.21 1.23
CA ALA A 59 4.62 1.41 0.57
C ALA A 59 4.58 1.49 -0.97
N GLY A 60 3.45 1.90 -1.57
CA GLY A 60 3.31 2.07 -3.01
C GLY A 60 2.74 0.87 -3.76
N ILE A 61 1.81 0.12 -3.15
CA ILE A 61 1.00 -0.86 -3.88
C ILE A 61 0.20 -0.15 -4.98
N GLY A 62 0.33 -0.61 -6.22
CA GLY A 62 -0.31 0.06 -7.37
C GLY A 62 -1.83 -0.01 -7.39
N LYS A 63 -2.41 -1.07 -6.81
CA LYS A 63 -3.86 -1.19 -6.65
C LYS A 63 -4.25 -1.77 -5.31
N LEU A 64 -5.00 -1.01 -4.53
CA LEU A 64 -5.62 -1.47 -3.29
C LEU A 64 -7.14 -1.58 -3.45
N VAL A 65 -7.68 -2.74 -3.08
CA VAL A 65 -9.12 -2.98 -2.99
C VAL A 65 -9.48 -3.11 -1.51
N LEU A 66 -10.26 -2.15 -1.01
CA LEU A 66 -10.62 -2.08 0.40
C LEU A 66 -12.07 -2.52 0.57
N ALA A 67 -12.32 -3.49 1.45
CA ALA A 67 -13.66 -4.01 1.72
C ALA A 67 -13.99 -3.94 3.22
N HIS A 68 -15.06 -3.23 3.57
CA HIS A 68 -15.60 -3.17 4.93
C HIS A 68 -17.11 -3.40 4.90
N GLY A 69 -17.63 -4.12 5.89
CA GLY A 69 -19.05 -4.37 6.04
C GLY A 69 -19.55 -3.81 7.37
N GLY A 70 -20.74 -3.22 7.35
CA GLY A 70 -21.37 -2.60 8.51
C GLY A 70 -21.11 -1.10 8.62
N ASN A 71 -21.80 -0.48 9.56
CA ASN A 71 -21.69 0.96 9.83
C ASN A 71 -20.64 1.22 10.92
N LEU A 72 -19.95 2.34 10.80
CA LEU A 72 -19.10 2.86 11.86
C LEU A 72 -19.93 3.22 13.10
N ARG A 73 -19.39 2.92 14.28
CA ARG A 73 -19.97 3.31 15.56
C ARG A 73 -19.00 4.26 16.27
N PRO A 74 -19.49 5.18 17.12
CA PRO A 74 -18.62 6.08 17.88
C PRO A 74 -17.54 5.36 18.70
N SER A 75 -17.84 4.18 19.25
CA SER A 75 -16.88 3.37 20.01
C SER A 75 -15.79 2.71 19.15
N ASP A 76 -15.89 2.77 17.83
CA ASP A 76 -14.88 2.25 16.90
C ASP A 76 -13.78 3.28 16.58
N LEU A 77 -14.08 4.58 16.72
CA LEU A 77 -13.23 5.68 16.24
C LEU A 77 -11.86 5.77 16.94
N HIS A 78 -11.75 5.30 18.19
CA HIS A 78 -10.47 5.30 18.91
C HIS A 78 -9.43 4.33 18.32
N ARG A 79 -9.84 3.41 17.44
CA ARG A 79 -8.93 2.42 16.83
C ARG A 79 -9.04 2.31 15.31
N GLN A 80 -10.09 2.85 14.68
CA GLN A 80 -10.28 2.79 13.22
C GLN A 80 -9.87 4.12 12.56
N ILE A 81 -8.57 4.40 12.53
CA ILE A 81 -8.00 5.70 12.13
C ILE A 81 -8.26 6.12 10.66
N LEU A 82 -8.54 5.18 9.76
CA LEU A 82 -8.91 5.51 8.37
C LEU A 82 -10.40 5.90 8.22
N MET A 83 -11.17 5.76 9.29
CA MET A 83 -12.62 5.89 9.33
C MET A 83 -13.09 6.90 10.39
N SER A 84 -12.16 7.70 10.91
CA SER A 84 -12.40 8.76 11.90
C SER A 84 -12.76 10.08 11.26
#